data_AF-K1X2W4-F1
#
_entry.id   AF-K1X2W4-F1
#
_cell.length_a   1.000
_cell.length_b   1.000
_cell.length_c   1.000
_cell.angle_alpha   90.00
_cell.angle_beta   90.00
_cell.angle_gamma   90.00
#
_symmetry.space_group_name_H-M   'P 1'
#
loop_
_entity.id
_entity.type
_entity.pdbx_description
1 polymer ?
#
loop_
_entity_poly.entity_id
_entity_poly.type
_entity_poly.pdbx_seq_one_letter_code
_entity_poly.pdbx_strand_id
1 'polypeptide(L)'
;MTKERTLVVVKPDGVQRSLIGEITGRLERVGLKLVGIKMIVPTPEFIETHYTIDPEWRRITGEKTIKSYKEKGQIPPSEDPLEITGVILKNLMTFMTSGPVVAMVWEGVHAVKIVRKLVGSTEPLSSDVGTIRGDYVLDSYQLSDKDGRAIRNLAHASGTVDEATKEIDLWFEKDELIDYRLVQDAILYDVNMDGILE
;
A
#
# COMPACT_ATOMS: atom_id res chain seq x y z
N MET A 1 12.49 -5.64 -21.31
CA MET A 1 12.42 -5.93 -19.86
C MET A 1 10.98 -5.72 -19.40
N THR A 2 10.50 -6.54 -18.47
CA THR A 2 9.13 -6.47 -17.94
C THR A 2 8.94 -5.20 -17.10
N LYS A 3 8.01 -4.33 -17.50
CA LYS A 3 7.61 -3.15 -16.75
C LYS A 3 6.67 -3.57 -15.62
N GLU A 4 7.21 -3.91 -14.45
CA GLU A 4 6.38 -4.22 -13.27
C GLU A 4 5.76 -2.92 -12.74
N ARG A 5 4.46 -2.95 -12.40
CA ARG A 5 3.72 -1.83 -11.82
C ARG A 5 3.13 -2.23 -10.47
N THR A 6 2.98 -1.26 -9.57
CA THR A 6 2.33 -1.45 -8.26
C THR A 6 1.46 -0.27 -7.89
N LEU A 7 0.35 -0.53 -7.20
CA LEU A 7 -0.51 0.49 -6.64
C LEU A 7 0.01 0.92 -5.26
N VAL A 8 0.06 2.23 -5.05
CA VAL A 8 0.23 2.86 -3.73
C VAL A 8 -0.94 3.80 -3.49
N VAL A 9 -1.57 3.71 -2.33
CA VAL A 9 -2.65 4.64 -1.95
C VAL A 9 -2.26 5.35 -0.67
N VAL A 10 -2.05 6.66 -0.73
CA VAL A 10 -1.94 7.50 0.48
C VAL A 10 -3.32 7.61 1.10
N LYS A 11 -3.45 7.07 2.31
CA LYS A 11 -4.68 6.99 3.09
C LYS A 11 -5.05 8.36 3.68
N PRO A 12 -6.27 8.52 4.22
CA PRO A 12 -6.71 9.83 4.69
C PRO A 12 -5.82 10.44 5.77
N ASP A 13 -5.23 9.65 6.66
CA ASP A 13 -4.25 10.12 7.65
C ASP A 13 -2.98 10.71 7.00
N GLY A 14 -2.48 10.10 5.92
CA GLY A 14 -1.34 10.63 5.16
C GLY A 14 -1.67 11.93 4.45
N VAL A 15 -2.86 12.03 3.87
CA VAL A 15 -3.32 13.27 3.22
C VAL A 15 -3.51 14.40 4.24
N GLN A 16 -4.22 14.14 5.34
CA GLN A 16 -4.50 15.14 6.38
C GLN A 16 -3.23 15.62 7.10
N ARG A 17 -2.15 14.84 7.06
CA ARG A 17 -0.86 15.20 7.63
C ARG A 17 0.10 15.82 6.63
N SER A 18 -0.37 16.16 5.42
CA SER A 18 0.44 16.76 4.35
C SER A 18 1.64 15.90 3.93
N LEU A 19 1.48 14.56 3.94
CA LEU A 19 2.56 13.61 3.64
C LEU A 19 2.56 13.09 2.19
N ILE A 20 1.70 13.61 1.31
CA ILE A 20 1.66 13.19 -0.10
C ILE A 20 3.04 13.38 -0.75
N GLY A 21 3.60 14.60 -0.67
CA GLY A 21 4.91 14.91 -1.26
C GLY A 21 6.06 14.11 -0.65
N GLU A 22 6.03 13.89 0.68
CA GLU A 22 7.03 13.07 1.36
C GLU A 22 7.00 11.61 0.88
N ILE A 23 5.81 11.01 0.77
CA ILE A 23 5.64 9.64 0.29
C ILE A 23 6.05 9.53 -1.18
N THR A 24 5.56 10.43 -2.04
CA THR A 24 5.92 10.46 -3.47
C THR A 24 7.44 10.60 -3.65
N GLY A 25 8.06 11.56 -2.96
CA GLY A 25 9.49 11.81 -3.07
C GLY A 25 10.37 10.62 -2.61
N ARG A 26 9.90 9.81 -1.65
CA ARG A 26 10.61 8.57 -1.25
C ARG A 26 10.64 7.53 -2.36
N LEU A 27 9.58 7.44 -3.16
CA LEU A 27 9.47 6.50 -4.28
C LEU A 27 10.24 7.01 -5.51
N GLU A 28 10.13 8.30 -5.83
CA GLU A 28 10.90 8.92 -6.93
C GLU A 28 12.42 8.82 -6.69
N ARG A 29 12.87 9.03 -5.44
CA ARG A 29 14.30 9.04 -5.10
C ARG A 29 15.03 7.73 -5.40
N VAL A 30 14.31 6.60 -5.41
CA VAL A 30 14.88 5.29 -5.77
C VAL A 30 14.78 4.98 -7.26
N GLY A 31 14.22 5.88 -8.07
CA GLY A 31 14.06 5.73 -9.51
C GLY A 31 12.77 5.03 -9.94
N LEU A 32 11.76 4.92 -9.07
CA LEU A 32 10.43 4.46 -9.50
C LEU A 32 9.75 5.56 -10.32
N LYS A 33 9.07 5.16 -11.39
CA LYS A 33 8.39 6.07 -12.32
C LYS A 33 6.90 6.16 -12.00
N LEU A 34 6.40 7.35 -11.70
CA LEU A 34 4.96 7.59 -11.49
C LEU A 34 4.26 7.61 -12.85
N VAL A 35 3.37 6.65 -13.12
CA VAL A 35 2.66 6.51 -14.41
C VAL A 35 1.17 6.82 -14.33
N GLY A 36 0.62 6.98 -13.12
CA GLY A 36 -0.77 7.39 -12.90
C GLY A 36 -0.94 7.94 -11.49
N ILE A 37 -1.76 8.98 -11.32
CA ILE A 37 -2.07 9.58 -10.03
C ILE A 37 -3.46 10.20 -10.05
N LYS A 38 -4.27 9.99 -9.00
CA LYS A 38 -5.51 10.72 -8.78
C LYS A 38 -5.88 10.83 -7.31
N MET A 39 -6.64 11.87 -6.99
CA MET A 39 -7.19 12.11 -5.66
C MET A 39 -8.70 11.93 -5.70
N ILE A 40 -9.22 11.07 -4.82
CA ILE A 40 -10.66 10.78 -4.74
C ILE A 40 -11.11 10.68 -3.29
N VAL A 41 -12.41 10.81 -3.06
CA VAL A 41 -13.07 10.33 -1.83
C VAL A 41 -13.79 9.03 -2.22
N PRO A 42 -13.29 7.85 -1.83
CA PRO A 42 -13.85 6.57 -2.27
C PRO A 42 -15.18 6.27 -1.55
N THR A 43 -16.04 5.48 -2.17
CA THR A 43 -17.25 4.97 -1.49
C THR A 43 -16.93 3.73 -0.63
N PRO A 44 -17.76 3.40 0.36
CA PRO A 44 -17.58 2.16 1.14
C PRO A 44 -17.51 0.90 0.26
N GLU A 45 -18.37 0.79 -0.74
CA GLU A 45 -18.46 -0.37 -1.65
C GLU A 45 -17.20 -0.53 -2.50
N PHE A 46 -16.62 0.59 -2.94
CA PHE A 46 -15.36 0.59 -3.67
C PHE A 46 -14.21 0.09 -2.79
N ILE A 47 -14.16 0.52 -1.52
CA ILE A 47 -13.13 0.08 -0.57
C ILE A 47 -13.32 -1.38 -0.17
N GLU A 48 -14.56 -1.85 -0.02
CA GLU A 48 -14.85 -3.27 0.19
C GLU A 48 -14.28 -4.09 -0.95
N THR A 49 -14.59 -3.72 -2.19
CA THR A 49 -14.08 -4.38 -3.40
C THR A 49 -12.56 -4.39 -3.43
N HIS A 50 -11.90 -3.28 -3.09
CA HIS A 50 -10.44 -3.21 -3.02
C HIS A 50 -9.84 -4.22 -2.06
N TYR A 51 -10.37 -4.36 -0.85
CA TYR A 51 -9.84 -5.31 0.14
C TYR A 51 -10.24 -6.75 -0.10
N THR A 52 -11.34 -7.01 -0.84
CA THR A 52 -11.82 -8.37 -1.14
C THR A 52 -11.58 -8.79 -2.58
N ILE A 53 -10.69 -8.11 -3.31
CA ILE A 53 -10.39 -8.42 -4.71
C ILE A 53 -9.79 -9.83 -4.87
N ASP A 54 -9.05 -10.28 -3.86
CA ASP A 54 -8.71 -11.68 -3.66
C ASP A 54 -9.77 -12.33 -2.77
N PRO A 55 -10.53 -13.33 -3.25
CA PRO A 55 -11.54 -14.02 -2.46
C PRO A 55 -10.95 -14.70 -1.21
N GLU A 56 -9.67 -15.07 -1.23
CA GLU A 56 -9.00 -15.71 -0.09
C GLU A 56 -8.52 -14.71 0.97
N TRP A 57 -8.52 -13.40 0.67
CA TRP A 57 -7.99 -12.38 1.57
C TRP A 57 -8.62 -12.44 2.95
N ARG A 58 -9.95 -12.64 3.01
CA ARG A 58 -10.68 -12.70 4.28
C ARG A 58 -10.23 -13.87 5.15
N ARG A 59 -10.06 -15.05 4.54
CA ARG A 59 -9.61 -16.24 5.25
C ARG A 59 -8.17 -16.08 5.72
N ILE A 60 -7.26 -15.70 4.81
CA ILE A 60 -5.83 -15.56 5.09
C ILE A 60 -5.56 -14.50 6.17
N THR A 61 -6.20 -13.34 6.07
CA THR A 61 -6.03 -12.24 7.03
C THR A 61 -6.58 -12.61 8.41
N GLY A 62 -7.74 -13.26 8.45
CA GLY A 62 -8.33 -13.74 9.70
C GLY A 62 -7.44 -14.78 10.39
N GLU A 63 -7.00 -15.81 9.66
CA GLU A 63 -6.11 -16.85 10.19
C GLU A 63 -4.78 -16.28 10.71
N LYS A 64 -4.17 -15.36 9.96
CA LYS A 64 -2.95 -14.66 10.38
C LYS A 64 -3.16 -13.85 11.65
N THR A 65 -4.31 -13.19 11.78
CA THR A 65 -4.65 -12.40 12.96
C THR A 65 -4.84 -13.30 14.18
N ILE A 66 -5.61 -14.39 14.07
CA ILE A 66 -5.78 -15.39 15.15
C ILE A 66 -4.43 -15.92 15.60
N LYS A 67 -3.57 -16.30 14.64
CA LYS A 67 -2.22 -16.79 14.93
C LYS A 67 -1.39 -15.75 15.69
N SER A 68 -1.44 -14.49 15.27
CA SER A 68 -0.72 -13.40 15.95
C SER A 68 -1.18 -13.17 17.39
N TYR A 69 -2.49 -13.25 17.66
CA TYR A 69 -3.03 -13.18 19.02
C TYR A 69 -2.48 -14.32 19.90
N LYS A 70 -2.53 -15.56 19.38
CA LYS A 70 -2.04 -16.75 20.09
C LYS A 70 -0.53 -16.69 20.39
N GLU A 71 0.27 -16.25 19.42
CA GLU A 71 1.72 -16.07 19.59
C GLU A 71 2.07 -14.99 20.65
N LYS A 72 1.22 -13.98 20.82
CA LYS A 72 1.35 -12.95 21.85
C LYS A 72 0.77 -13.36 23.21
N GLY A 73 0.27 -14.59 23.35
CA GLY A 73 -0.41 -15.07 24.56
C GLY A 73 -1.73 -14.36 24.84
N GLN A 74 -2.35 -13.77 23.81
CA GLN A 74 -3.62 -13.06 23.89
C GLN A 74 -4.77 -13.93 23.37
N ILE A 75 -5.97 -13.71 23.90
CA ILE A 75 -7.18 -14.41 23.45
C ILE A 75 -7.74 -13.64 22.26
N PRO A 76 -7.86 -14.27 21.07
CA PRO A 76 -8.47 -13.61 19.93
C PRO A 76 -9.96 -13.32 20.19
N PRO A 77 -10.51 -12.24 19.62
CA PRO A 77 -11.92 -11.89 19.83
C PRO A 77 -12.90 -12.92 19.24
N SER A 78 -12.45 -13.72 18.27
CA SER A 78 -13.17 -14.87 17.72
C SER A 78 -12.17 -15.93 17.22
N GLU A 79 -12.60 -17.18 17.12
CA GLU A 79 -11.86 -18.26 16.46
C GLU A 79 -12.26 -18.44 14.99
N ASP A 80 -13.29 -17.70 14.53
CA ASP A 80 -13.69 -17.66 13.11
C ASP A 80 -12.91 -16.55 12.36
N PRO A 81 -12.08 -16.91 11.36
CA PRO A 81 -11.37 -15.94 10.51
C PRO A 81 -12.29 -14.92 9.82
N LEU A 82 -13.53 -15.30 9.48
CA LEU A 82 -14.47 -14.44 8.77
C LEU A 82 -15.13 -13.40 9.67
N GLU A 83 -15.37 -13.74 10.93
CA GLU A 83 -15.85 -12.79 11.94
C GLU A 83 -14.79 -11.73 12.24
N ILE A 84 -13.54 -12.16 12.47
CA ILE A 84 -12.41 -11.24 12.67
C ILE A 84 -12.28 -10.30 11.48
N THR A 85 -12.27 -10.86 10.28
CA THR A 85 -12.05 -10.04 9.08
C THR A 85 -13.25 -9.16 8.76
N GLY A 86 -14.47 -9.54 9.17
CA GLY A 86 -15.64 -8.67 9.09
C GLY A 86 -15.45 -7.37 9.88
N VAL A 87 -14.89 -7.46 11.10
CA VAL A 87 -14.56 -6.28 11.91
C VAL A 87 -13.43 -5.48 11.29
N ILE A 88 -12.36 -6.14 10.84
CA ILE A 88 -11.21 -5.47 10.18
C ILE A 88 -11.67 -4.70 8.94
N LEU A 89 -12.46 -5.34 8.07
CA LEU A 89 -12.96 -4.76 6.82
C LEU A 89 -13.84 -3.55 7.11
N LYS A 90 -14.77 -3.64 8.06
CA LYS A 90 -15.61 -2.51 8.48
C LYS A 90 -14.77 -1.32 8.96
N ASN A 91 -13.73 -1.60 9.74
CA ASN A 91 -12.82 -0.56 10.26
C ASN A 91 -11.99 0.07 9.14
N LEU A 92 -11.53 -0.72 8.18
CA LEU A 92 -10.81 -0.23 6.99
C LEU A 92 -11.71 0.61 6.10
N MET A 93 -12.94 0.19 5.84
CA MET A 93 -13.94 0.98 5.09
C MET A 93 -14.18 2.32 5.78
N THR A 94 -14.44 2.31 7.09
CA THR A 94 -14.64 3.53 7.89
C THR A 94 -13.44 4.47 7.78
N PHE A 95 -12.23 3.93 7.87
CA PHE A 95 -11.02 4.72 7.78
C PHE A 95 -10.79 5.30 6.38
N MET A 96 -10.84 4.48 5.33
CA MET A 96 -10.53 4.89 3.95
C MET A 96 -11.56 5.87 3.38
N THR A 97 -12.79 5.86 3.90
CA THR A 97 -13.88 6.77 3.49
C THR A 97 -13.99 8.02 4.37
N SER A 98 -13.16 8.15 5.41
CA SER A 98 -13.17 9.31 6.32
C SER A 98 -12.65 10.61 5.71
N GLY A 99 -12.04 10.54 4.52
CA GLY A 99 -11.47 11.68 3.84
C GLY A 99 -10.88 11.30 2.48
N PRO A 100 -10.22 12.23 1.79
CA PRO A 100 -9.62 11.95 0.50
C PRO A 100 -8.42 11.01 0.61
N VAL A 101 -8.20 10.24 -0.45
CA VAL A 101 -7.02 9.41 -0.67
C VAL A 101 -6.33 9.83 -1.96
N VAL A 102 -5.03 9.54 -2.06
CA VAL A 102 -4.27 9.71 -3.31
C VAL A 102 -3.78 8.35 -3.78
N ALA A 103 -4.38 7.86 -4.86
CA ALA A 103 -3.95 6.63 -5.53
C ALA A 103 -2.85 6.96 -6.55
N MET A 104 -1.81 6.14 -6.60
CA MET A 104 -0.65 6.28 -7.48
C MET A 104 -0.24 4.93 -8.05
N VAL A 105 0.12 4.90 -9.33
CA VAL A 105 0.71 3.73 -9.98
C VAL A 105 2.19 3.97 -10.24
N TRP A 106 3.03 3.11 -9.69
CA TRP A 106 4.48 3.19 -9.81
C TRP A 106 5.02 2.06 -10.68
N GLU A 107 5.84 2.39 -11.66
CA GLU A 107 6.50 1.47 -12.59
C GLU A 107 8.01 1.37 -12.28
N GLY A 108 8.55 0.15 -12.35
CA GLY A 108 10.00 -0.09 -12.22
C GLY A 108 10.34 -1.56 -12.06
N VAL A 109 11.63 -1.91 -12.07
CA VAL A 109 12.07 -3.30 -11.81
C VAL A 109 11.75 -3.68 -10.37
N HIS A 110 11.03 -4.78 -10.17
CA HIS A 110 10.61 -5.25 -8.84
C HIS A 110 9.83 -4.19 -8.04
N ALA A 111 9.05 -3.34 -8.72
CA ALA A 111 8.30 -2.24 -8.14
C ALA A 111 7.52 -2.65 -6.88
N VAL A 112 6.77 -3.76 -6.92
CA VAL A 112 5.99 -4.26 -5.77
C VAL A 112 6.91 -4.51 -4.57
N LYS A 113 8.01 -5.23 -4.77
CA LYS A 113 8.93 -5.58 -3.68
C LYS A 113 9.65 -4.34 -3.12
N ILE A 114 10.11 -3.44 -3.99
CA ILE A 114 10.82 -2.22 -3.60
C ILE A 114 9.88 -1.27 -2.84
N VAL A 115 8.68 -1.02 -3.36
CA VAL A 115 7.68 -0.18 -2.70
C VAL A 115 7.34 -0.72 -1.32
N ARG A 116 7.06 -2.03 -1.18
CA ARG A 116 6.78 -2.63 0.14
C ARG A 116 7.93 -2.47 1.12
N LYS A 117 9.18 -2.59 0.65
CA LYS A 117 10.37 -2.36 1.47
C LYS A 117 10.47 -0.91 1.95
N LEU A 118 10.18 0.07 1.09
CA LEU A 118 10.22 1.50 1.42
C LEU A 118 9.06 1.90 2.35
N VAL A 119 7.87 1.32 2.15
CA VAL A 119 6.68 1.60 2.97
C VAL A 119 6.85 1.09 4.40
N GLY A 120 7.44 -0.09 4.60
CA GLY A 120 7.62 -0.72 5.90
C GLY A 120 6.55 -1.76 6.25
N SER A 121 6.67 -2.39 7.42
CA SER A 121 5.73 -3.42 7.89
C SER A 121 4.33 -2.82 8.12
N THR A 122 3.29 -3.65 8.22
CA THR A 122 1.91 -3.15 8.38
C THR A 122 1.74 -2.31 9.64
N GLU A 123 2.41 -2.68 10.73
CA GLU A 123 2.40 -1.97 12.00
C GLU A 123 3.58 -1.00 12.09
N PRO A 124 3.34 0.32 12.28
CA PRO A 124 4.42 1.28 12.40
C PRO A 124 5.38 1.02 13.55
N LEU A 125 4.88 0.58 14.72
CA LEU A 125 5.74 0.19 15.85
C LEU A 125 6.80 -0.87 15.51
N SER A 126 6.52 -1.76 14.56
CA SER A 126 7.46 -2.80 14.11
C SER A 126 8.17 -2.44 12.80
N SER A 127 7.91 -1.26 12.25
CA SER A 127 8.57 -0.79 11.03
C SER A 127 9.97 -0.29 11.35
N ASP A 128 10.93 -0.60 10.46
CA ASP A 128 12.32 -0.18 10.65
C ASP A 128 12.50 1.32 10.38
N VAL A 129 13.57 1.89 10.94
CA VAL A 129 13.97 3.28 10.74
C VAL A 129 14.31 3.51 9.27
N GLY A 130 13.87 4.63 8.70
CA GLY A 130 14.04 4.96 7.30
C GLY A 130 12.89 4.50 6.39
N THR A 131 11.94 3.70 6.90
CA THR A 131 10.71 3.37 6.19
C THR A 131 9.66 4.47 6.35
N ILE A 132 8.72 4.59 5.41
CA ILE A 132 7.63 5.58 5.49
C ILE A 132 6.84 5.42 6.80
N ARG A 133 6.49 4.18 7.17
CA ARG A 133 5.72 3.96 8.40
C ARG A 133 6.55 4.20 9.67
N GLY A 134 7.82 3.79 9.68
CA GLY A 134 8.72 3.99 10.82
C GLY A 134 9.09 5.47 11.04
N ASP A 135 9.25 6.25 9.97
CA ASP A 135 9.67 7.65 10.08
C ASP A 135 8.52 8.60 10.44
N TYR A 136 7.28 8.26 10.07
CA TYR A 136 6.17 9.21 10.15
C TYR A 136 5.01 8.75 11.05
N VAL A 137 5.01 7.58 11.70
CA VAL A 137 3.88 7.14 12.53
C VAL A 137 4.30 6.46 13.82
N LEU A 138 3.56 6.73 14.89
CA LEU A 138 3.72 6.10 16.22
C LEU A 138 2.58 5.13 16.57
N ASP A 139 1.77 4.69 15.60
CA ASP A 139 0.61 3.82 15.83
C ASP A 139 1.04 2.35 16.02
N SER A 140 0.17 1.56 16.66
CA SER A 140 0.42 0.14 16.94
C SER A 140 -0.88 -0.67 16.94
N TYR A 141 -0.80 -1.99 16.80
CA TYR A 141 -1.96 -2.87 16.96
C TYR A 141 -2.57 -2.73 18.34
N GLN A 142 -1.74 -2.60 19.39
CA GLN A 142 -2.25 -2.41 20.75
C GLN A 142 -3.14 -1.16 20.87
N LEU A 143 -2.73 -0.05 20.25
CA LEU A 143 -3.51 1.18 20.27
C LEU A 143 -4.75 1.09 19.38
N SER A 144 -4.62 0.54 18.16
CA SER A 144 -5.75 0.41 17.24
C SER A 144 -6.82 -0.55 17.75
N ASP A 145 -6.42 -1.67 18.36
CA ASP A 145 -7.33 -2.68 18.88
C ASP A 145 -8.08 -2.16 20.11
N LYS A 146 -7.38 -1.45 21.00
CA LYS A 146 -8.01 -0.78 22.16
C LYS A 146 -9.06 0.24 21.74
N ASP A 147 -8.79 1.00 20.67
CA ASP A 147 -9.68 2.04 20.15
C ASP A 147 -10.76 1.49 19.19
N GLY A 148 -10.73 0.18 18.88
CA GLY A 148 -11.67 -0.45 17.96
C GLY A 148 -11.62 0.09 16.52
N ARG A 149 -10.43 0.51 16.04
CA ARG A 149 -10.23 1.16 14.74
C ARG A 149 -9.19 0.44 13.89
N ALA A 150 -9.13 0.79 12.59
CA ALA A 150 -8.04 0.35 11.74
C ALA A 150 -6.71 1.01 12.15
N ILE A 151 -5.61 0.31 11.89
CA ILE A 151 -4.27 0.87 12.05
C ILE A 151 -4.06 2.01 11.05
N ARG A 152 -3.63 3.17 11.57
CA ARG A 152 -3.35 4.36 10.77
C ARG A 152 -1.90 4.33 10.38
N ASN A 153 -1.62 3.80 9.19
CA ASN A 153 -0.27 3.50 8.72
C ASN A 153 0.08 4.17 7.39
N LEU A 154 -0.56 5.33 7.11
CA LEU A 154 -0.32 6.26 6.01
C LEU A 154 -0.60 5.78 4.60
N ALA A 155 -0.21 4.56 4.25
CA ALA A 155 -0.23 4.10 2.87
C ALA A 155 -0.65 2.63 2.76
N HIS A 156 -1.39 2.33 1.71
CA HIS A 156 -1.50 0.99 1.13
C HIS A 156 -0.40 0.81 0.07
N ALA A 157 0.07 -0.43 -0.08
CA ALA A 157 0.92 -0.85 -1.18
C ALA A 157 0.60 -2.31 -1.52
N SER A 158 0.43 -2.63 -2.80
CA SER A 158 0.10 -3.98 -3.27
C SER A 158 1.08 -5.03 -2.70
N GLY A 159 0.56 -6.18 -2.28
CA GLY A 159 1.35 -7.25 -1.65
C GLY A 159 2.13 -8.12 -2.64
N THR A 160 1.54 -8.35 -3.82
CA THR A 160 2.09 -9.21 -4.90
C THR A 160 1.89 -8.58 -6.28
N VAL A 161 2.55 -9.11 -7.31
CA VAL A 161 2.39 -8.64 -8.70
C VAL A 161 0.98 -8.92 -9.25
N ASP A 162 0.39 -10.07 -8.88
CA ASP A 162 -0.98 -10.42 -9.27
C ASP A 162 -2.01 -9.47 -8.62
N GLU A 163 -1.87 -9.25 -7.31
CA GLU A 163 -2.70 -8.29 -6.57
C GLU A 163 -2.53 -6.88 -7.13
N ALA A 164 -1.30 -6.45 -7.41
CA ALA A 164 -1.03 -5.14 -8.01
C ALA A 164 -1.75 -4.96 -9.34
N THR A 165 -1.79 -5.98 -10.19
CA THR A 165 -2.47 -5.92 -11.49
C THR A 165 -3.97 -5.71 -11.30
N LYS A 166 -4.59 -6.53 -10.44
CA LYS A 166 -6.04 -6.43 -10.13
C LYS A 166 -6.40 -5.10 -9.48
N GLU A 167 -5.57 -4.63 -8.56
CA GLU A 167 -5.76 -3.35 -7.89
C GLU A 167 -5.62 -2.18 -8.87
N ILE A 168 -4.63 -2.19 -9.77
CA ILE A 168 -4.49 -1.12 -10.77
C ILE A 168 -5.72 -1.08 -11.68
N ASP A 169 -6.19 -2.24 -12.15
CA ASP A 169 -7.40 -2.33 -12.99
C ASP A 169 -8.67 -1.86 -12.25
N LEU A 170 -8.75 -2.04 -10.92
CA LEU A 170 -9.86 -1.51 -10.11
C LEU A 170 -9.77 0.02 -9.96
N TRP A 171 -8.57 0.55 -9.76
CA TRP A 171 -8.37 1.95 -9.41
C TRP A 171 -8.21 2.86 -10.63
N PHE A 172 -7.75 2.38 -11.79
CA PHE A 172 -7.41 3.21 -12.94
C PHE A 172 -7.95 2.63 -14.25
N GLU A 173 -8.56 3.49 -15.05
CA GLU A 173 -8.81 3.22 -16.46
C GLU A 173 -7.50 3.27 -17.25
N LYS A 174 -7.45 2.61 -18.41
CA LYS A 174 -6.21 2.49 -19.20
C LYS A 174 -5.67 3.82 -19.70
N ASP A 175 -6.54 4.79 -19.97
CA ASP A 175 -6.19 6.13 -20.43
C ASP A 175 -5.74 7.06 -19.29
N GLU A 176 -5.95 6.68 -18.03
CA GLU A 176 -5.38 7.36 -16.87
C GLU A 176 -3.90 6.98 -16.62
N LEU A 177 -3.38 5.99 -17.35
CA LEU A 177 -1.99 5.53 -17.25
C LEU A 177 -1.17 6.07 -18.42
N ILE A 178 -0.13 6.84 -18.11
CA ILE A 178 0.70 7.53 -19.11
C ILE A 178 2.01 6.78 -19.33
N ASP A 179 2.25 6.37 -20.57
CA ASP A 179 3.53 5.80 -20.99
C ASP A 179 4.50 6.92 -21.40
N TYR A 180 5.61 7.03 -20.67
CA TYR A 180 6.70 7.94 -20.98
C TYR A 180 8.06 7.35 -20.55
N ARG A 181 9.14 8.00 -20.97
CA ARG A 181 10.53 7.61 -20.68
C ARG A 181 11.17 8.60 -19.71
N LEU A 182 11.80 8.10 -18.65
CA LEU A 182 12.70 8.89 -17.81
C LEU A 182 14.14 8.80 -18.33
N VAL A 183 14.95 9.82 -18.06
CA VAL A 183 16.41 9.75 -18.34
C VAL A 183 17.06 8.63 -17.52
N GLN A 184 16.58 8.42 -16.28
CA GLN A 184 17.05 7.33 -15.41
C GLN A 184 16.73 5.94 -15.98
N ASP A 185 15.64 5.80 -16.77
CA ASP A 185 15.34 4.56 -17.49
C ASP A 185 16.47 4.22 -18.46
N ALA A 186 17.10 5.22 -19.09
CA ALA A 186 18.25 4.98 -19.96
C ALA A 186 19.41 4.38 -19.18
N ILE A 187 19.76 4.92 -18.02
CA ILE A 187 20.88 4.43 -17.21
C ILE A 187 20.60 3.02 -16.66
N LEU A 188 19.37 2.75 -16.23
CA LEU A 188 19.01 1.48 -15.58
C LEU A 188 18.83 0.34 -16.59
N TYR A 189 18.35 0.64 -17.80
CA TYR A 189 17.98 -0.37 -18.80
C TYR A 189 18.93 -0.45 -20.00
N ASP A 190 19.85 0.49 -20.17
CA ASP A 190 20.90 0.40 -21.17
C ASP A 190 21.96 -0.61 -20.71
N VAL A 191 22.06 -1.70 -21.46
CA VAL A 191 22.94 -2.84 -21.16
C VAL A 191 24.42 -2.44 -21.28
N ASN A 192 24.74 -1.49 -22.15
CA ASN A 192 26.12 -1.17 -22.49
C ASN A 192 26.59 0.14 -21.87
N MET A 193 25.66 0.98 -21.37
CA MET A 193 25.95 2.36 -20.95
C MET A 193 26.67 3.16 -22.06
N ASP A 194 26.45 2.77 -23.31
CA ASP A 194 27.06 3.40 -24.49
C ASP A 194 26.51 4.85 -24.59
N GLY A 195 27.38 5.81 -24.88
CA GLY A 195 26.99 7.22 -25.01
C GLY A 195 27.05 8.06 -23.71
N ILE A 196 27.57 7.54 -22.59
CA ILE A 196 27.86 8.36 -21.39
C ILE A 196 29.11 9.24 -21.60
N LEU A 197 30.05 8.80 -22.44
CA LEU A 197 31.28 9.51 -22.79
C LEU A 197 31.29 9.89 -24.28
N GLU A 198 30.22 10.55 -24.75
CA GLU A 198 30.18 11.23 -26.06
C GLU A 198 30.36 12.75 -25.91
#